data_AF-X1FTA9-F1
#
_entry.id   AF-X1FTA9-F1
#
_cell.length_a   1.000
_cell.length_b   1.000
_cell.length_c   1.000
_cell.angle_alpha   90.00
_cell.angle_beta   90.00
_cell.angle_gamma   90.00
#
_symmetry.space_group_name_H-M   'P 1'
#
loop_
_entity.id
_entity.type
_entity.pdbx_description
1 polymer ?
#
loop_
_entity_poly.entity_id
_entity_poly.type
_entity_poly.pdbx_seq_one_letter_code
_entity_poly.pdbx_strand_id
1 'polypeptide(L)'
;TIKFVSTDPYRIVVTGRIKHFTSAFGEHVIAEEVEYALQEGLKDFDAQIVEFTVAPQVNPVEGELPFHEWFIEFSKIPSDIEGFILKMDSALQKKNPYYADLLEGNILQTLKISMVEEGGFNAFMKSRGKLGKQNKIPRLSNDRIMADELSEFLVK
;
A
#
# COMPACT_ATOMS: atom_id res chain seq x y z
N THR A 1 -10.27 4.04 17.31
CA THR A 1 -10.17 2.79 18.07
C THR A 1 -9.40 3.06 19.35
N ILE A 2 -9.73 2.36 20.43
CA ILE A 2 -9.01 2.42 21.71
C ILE A 2 -8.44 1.03 21.95
N LYS A 3 -7.13 0.93 22.15
CA LYS A 3 -6.48 -0.33 22.55
C LYS A 3 -5.92 -0.16 23.96
N PHE A 4 -6.33 -1.04 24.86
CA PHE A 4 -5.76 -1.12 26.20
C PHE A 4 -4.39 -1.80 26.11
N VAL A 5 -3.37 -1.17 26.68
CA VAL A 5 -2.00 -1.70 26.71
C VAL A 5 -1.62 -2.19 28.11
N SER A 6 -2.30 -1.68 29.14
CA SER A 6 -2.30 -2.24 30.50
C SER A 6 -3.59 -1.81 31.21
N THR A 7 -4.14 -2.67 32.05
CA THR A 7 -5.26 -2.34 32.95
C THR A 7 -4.80 -2.00 34.36
N ASP A 8 -3.50 -2.07 34.66
CA ASP A 8 -2.92 -1.65 35.94
C ASP A 8 -1.42 -1.30 35.83
N PRO A 9 -1.01 -0.02 35.97
CA PRO A 9 -1.88 1.16 35.90
C PRO A 9 -2.51 1.25 34.50
N TYR A 10 -3.72 1.81 34.40
CA TYR A 10 -4.39 1.97 33.11
C TYR A 10 -3.51 2.74 32.12
N ARG A 11 -3.08 2.07 31.05
CA ARG A 11 -2.37 2.66 29.92
C ARG A 11 -3.21 2.44 28.67
N ILE A 12 -3.66 3.55 28.11
CA ILE A 12 -4.48 3.57 26.91
C ILE A 12 -3.62 4.16 25.79
N VAL A 13 -3.58 3.50 24.64
CA VAL A 13 -3.12 4.12 23.40
C VAL A 13 -4.36 4.44 22.58
N VAL A 14 -4.54 5.74 22.32
CA VAL A 14 -5.59 6.23 21.42
C VAL A 14 -5.12 5.92 19.99
N THR A 15 -5.70 4.88 19.38
CA THR A 15 -5.40 4.44 18.01
C THR A 15 -6.44 4.94 17.00
N GLY A 16 -7.16 6.04 17.29
CA GLY A 16 -8.16 6.62 16.39
C GLY A 16 -7.59 7.15 15.07
N ARG A 17 -8.30 6.91 13.96
CA ARG A 17 -8.02 7.40 12.59
C ARG A 17 -7.97 8.93 12.56
N ILE A 18 -6.80 9.51 12.23
CA ILE A 18 -6.75 10.86 11.63
C ILE A 18 -5.76 10.97 10.45
N LYS A 19 -4.79 10.09 10.19
CA LYS A 19 -3.74 10.41 9.17
C LYS A 19 -3.21 9.32 8.22
N HIS A 20 -3.55 8.04 8.38
CA HIS A 20 -3.01 6.97 7.52
C HIS A 20 -4.10 6.01 7.02
N PHE A 21 -5.07 6.57 6.31
CA PHE A 21 -6.08 5.81 5.56
C PHE A 21 -6.16 6.35 4.12
N THR A 22 -6.48 5.49 3.16
CA THR A 22 -6.86 5.85 1.80
C THR A 22 -8.36 5.60 1.67
N SER A 23 -9.07 6.56 1.09
CA SER A 23 -10.51 6.50 0.89
C SER A 23 -10.88 7.16 -0.42
N ALA A 24 -10.06 6.93 -1.45
CA ALA A 24 -10.30 7.51 -2.78
C ALA A 24 -11.58 6.97 -3.42
N PHE A 25 -12.07 5.82 -2.95
CA PHE A 25 -13.23 5.11 -3.47
C PHE A 25 -14.33 4.88 -2.41
N GLY A 26 -14.13 5.33 -1.17
CA GLY A 26 -15.04 5.12 -0.04
C GLY A 26 -14.73 3.90 0.85
N GLU A 27 -13.61 3.22 0.59
CA GLU A 27 -13.16 1.98 1.22
C GLU A 27 -12.52 2.15 2.60
N HIS A 28 -11.97 3.33 2.89
CA HIS A 28 -11.28 3.63 4.14
C HIS A 28 -10.16 2.63 4.52
N VAL A 29 -9.40 2.13 3.53
CA VAL A 29 -8.28 1.22 3.74
C VAL A 29 -7.21 1.88 4.62
N ILE A 30 -6.74 1.19 5.66
CA ILE A 30 -5.73 1.73 6.59
C ILE A 30 -4.37 1.06 6.44
N ALA A 31 -3.32 1.70 6.95
CA ALA A 31 -1.94 1.17 6.91
C ALA A 31 -1.83 -0.27 7.43
N GLU A 32 -2.52 -0.59 8.53
CA GLU A 32 -2.51 -1.93 9.12
C GLU A 32 -3.06 -3.00 8.16
N GLU A 33 -4.08 -2.66 7.36
CA GLU A 33 -4.68 -3.60 6.40
C GLU A 33 -3.77 -3.84 5.20
N VAL A 34 -3.13 -2.76 4.71
CA VAL A 34 -2.13 -2.81 3.64
C VAL A 34 -0.89 -3.62 4.09
N GLU A 35 -0.37 -3.34 5.28
CA GLU A 35 0.75 -4.10 5.85
C GLU A 35 0.37 -5.57 6.06
N TYR A 36 -0.84 -5.86 6.55
CA TYR A 36 -1.34 -7.22 6.68
C TYR A 36 -1.39 -7.94 5.32
N ALA A 37 -1.97 -7.31 4.30
CA ALA A 37 -2.07 -7.90 2.96
C ALA A 37 -0.70 -8.25 2.39
N LEU A 38 0.28 -7.35 2.56
CA LEU A 38 1.65 -7.60 2.15
C LEU A 38 2.27 -8.78 2.90
N GLN A 39 2.12 -8.82 4.22
CA GLN A 39 2.65 -9.91 5.05
C GLN A 39 2.03 -11.27 4.68
N GLU A 40 0.76 -11.32 4.33
CA GLU A 40 0.13 -12.55 3.83
C GLU A 40 0.72 -13.01 2.49
N GLY A 41 1.03 -12.07 1.58
CA GLY A 41 1.77 -12.38 0.36
C GLY A 41 3.18 -12.93 0.65
N LEU A 42 3.92 -12.31 1.57
CA LEU A 42 5.29 -12.72 1.91
C LEU A 42 5.39 -14.09 2.61
N LYS A 43 4.29 -14.64 3.13
CA LYS A 43 4.27 -15.98 3.74
C LYS A 43 4.26 -17.10 2.70
N ASP A 44 3.53 -16.89 1.61
CA ASP A 44 3.24 -17.92 0.62
C ASP A 44 4.17 -17.80 -0.61
N PHE A 45 4.83 -16.65 -0.79
CA PHE A 45 5.70 -16.36 -1.92
C PHE A 45 7.11 -16.02 -1.45
N ASP A 46 8.10 -16.26 -2.32
CA ASP A 46 9.52 -16.12 -2.01
C ASP A 46 10.07 -14.70 -2.21
N ALA A 47 9.18 -13.71 -2.13
CA ALA A 47 9.49 -12.29 -2.26
C ALA A 47 10.18 -11.72 -1.02
N GLN A 48 11.00 -10.68 -1.23
CA GLN A 48 11.55 -9.85 -0.17
C GLN A 48 11.44 -8.38 -0.57
N ILE A 49 11.02 -7.54 0.37
CA ILE A 49 10.68 -6.14 0.12
C ILE A 49 11.58 -5.24 0.95
N VAL A 50 12.10 -4.20 0.30
CA VAL A 50 12.89 -3.14 0.92
C VAL A 50 11.96 -2.04 1.44
N GLU A 51 11.09 -1.53 0.56
CA GLU A 51 10.19 -0.43 0.86
C GLU A 51 8.96 -0.47 -0.05
N PHE A 52 7.85 0.11 0.41
CA PHE A 52 6.64 0.21 -0.41
C PHE A 52 5.75 1.39 -0.01
N THR A 53 4.93 1.83 -0.98
CA THR A 53 3.81 2.76 -0.76
C THR A 53 2.63 2.40 -1.65
N VAL A 54 1.42 2.80 -1.26
CA VAL A 54 0.19 2.56 -2.01
C VAL A 54 -0.48 3.87 -2.36
N ALA A 55 -0.92 4.00 -3.61
CA ALA A 55 -1.68 5.16 -4.07
C ALA A 55 -2.90 4.72 -4.91
N PRO A 56 -4.00 5.47 -4.85
CA PRO A 56 -5.16 5.20 -5.70
C PRO A 56 -4.88 5.62 -7.15
N GLN A 57 -5.34 4.84 -8.11
CA GLN A 57 -5.50 5.26 -9.50
C GLN A 57 -6.99 5.48 -9.76
N VAL A 58 -7.43 6.74 -9.70
CA VAL A 58 -8.85 7.11 -9.82
C VAL A 58 -9.28 7.24 -11.28
N ASN A 59 -8.38 7.71 -12.15
CA ASN A 59 -8.65 7.96 -13.56
C ASN A 59 -7.63 7.18 -14.41
N PRO A 60 -7.76 5.85 -14.51
CA PRO A 60 -6.91 5.05 -15.39
C PRO A 60 -7.19 5.35 -16.87
N VAL A 61 -6.46 4.69 -17.77
CA VAL A 61 -6.66 4.83 -19.22
C VAL A 61 -8.07 4.36 -19.64
N GLU A 62 -8.53 4.81 -20.80
CA GLU A 62 -9.89 4.53 -21.28
C GLU A 62 -10.16 3.01 -21.35
N GLY A 63 -11.28 2.58 -20.76
CA GLY A 63 -11.69 1.17 -20.69
C GLY A 63 -11.20 0.41 -19.46
N GLU A 64 -10.45 1.05 -18.57
CA GLU A 64 -9.91 0.45 -17.35
C GLU A 64 -10.66 0.94 -16.10
N LEU A 65 -10.85 0.05 -15.11
CA LEU A 65 -11.48 0.42 -13.84
C LEU A 65 -10.46 1.01 -12.86
N PRO A 66 -10.86 1.90 -11.94
CA PRO A 66 -9.97 2.38 -10.89
C PRO A 66 -9.35 1.25 -10.05
N PHE A 67 -8.17 1.47 -9.50
CA PHE A 67 -7.44 0.45 -8.73
C PHE A 67 -6.52 1.04 -7.66
N HIS A 68 -6.03 0.19 -6.78
CA HIS A 68 -4.92 0.53 -5.89
C HIS A 68 -3.59 0.12 -6.54
N GLU A 69 -2.69 1.07 -6.67
CA GLU A 69 -1.35 0.83 -7.20
C GLU A 69 -0.34 0.74 -6.05
N TRP A 70 0.38 -0.37 -6.03
CA TRP A 70 1.39 -0.69 -5.04
C TRP A 70 2.77 -0.49 -5.64
N PHE A 71 3.47 0.52 -5.16
CA PHE A 71 4.85 0.78 -5.53
C PHE A 71 5.73 -0.01 -4.58
N ILE A 72 6.46 -0.99 -5.10
CA ILE A 72 7.25 -1.92 -4.26
C ILE A 72 8.67 -2.00 -4.79
N GLU A 73 9.64 -1.75 -3.91
CA GLU A 73 11.05 -2.05 -4.14
C GLU A 73 11.33 -3.45 -3.56
N PHE A 74 11.65 -4.39 -4.44
CA PHE A 74 11.96 -5.76 -4.06
C PHE A 74 13.47 -5.94 -3.92
N SER A 75 13.93 -6.52 -2.81
CA SER A 75 15.28 -7.12 -2.76
C SER A 75 15.29 -8.51 -3.40
N LYS A 76 14.12 -9.15 -3.49
CA LYS A 76 13.89 -10.37 -4.26
C LYS A 76 12.46 -10.36 -4.80
N ILE A 77 12.32 -10.35 -6.13
CA ILE A 77 11.02 -10.42 -6.80
C ILE A 77 10.45 -11.84 -6.61
N PRO A 78 9.14 -12.00 -6.33
CA PRO A 78 8.53 -13.32 -6.24
C PRO A 78 8.65 -14.09 -7.56
N SER A 79 8.81 -15.40 -7.47
CA SER A 79 8.83 -16.29 -8.63
C SER A 79 7.49 -16.32 -9.39
N ASP A 80 6.38 -16.01 -8.70
CA ASP A 80 5.03 -15.88 -9.26
C ASP A 80 4.40 -14.55 -8.80
N ILE A 81 4.55 -13.52 -9.64
CA ILE A 81 4.06 -12.17 -9.33
C ILE A 81 2.54 -12.07 -9.37
N GLU A 82 1.88 -12.80 -10.28
CA GLU A 82 0.43 -12.80 -10.42
C GLU A 82 -0.22 -13.47 -9.21
N GLY A 83 0.31 -14.63 -8.78
CA GLY A 83 -0.12 -15.28 -7.55
C GLY A 83 0.07 -14.37 -6.34
N PHE A 84 1.19 -13.64 -6.27
CA PHE A 84 1.47 -12.70 -5.19
C PHE A 84 0.44 -11.55 -5.14
N ILE A 85 0.12 -10.96 -6.29
CA ILE A 85 -0.92 -9.92 -6.44
C ILE A 85 -2.27 -10.44 -5.94
N LEU A 86 -2.72 -11.59 -6.46
CA LEU A 86 -4.01 -12.18 -6.10
C LEU A 86 -4.10 -12.52 -4.60
N LYS A 87 -2.98 -12.98 -4.01
CA LYS A 87 -2.91 -13.27 -2.58
C LYS A 87 -3.05 -11.99 -1.74
N MET A 88 -2.34 -10.94 -2.11
CA MET A 88 -2.43 -9.64 -1.44
C MET A 88 -3.83 -9.05 -1.55
N ASP A 89 -4.42 -9.09 -2.74
CA ASP A 89 -5.75 -8.56 -3.02
C ASP A 89 -6.82 -9.29 -2.20
N SER A 90 -6.79 -10.62 -2.19
CA SER A 90 -7.66 -11.44 -1.34
C SER A 90 -7.48 -11.17 0.16
N ALA A 91 -6.23 -10.98 0.61
CA ALA A 91 -5.95 -10.65 2.00
C ALA A 91 -6.49 -9.27 2.39
N LEU A 92 -6.45 -8.30 1.48
CA LEU A 92 -7.01 -6.97 1.67
C LEU A 92 -8.54 -7.00 1.71
N GLN A 93 -9.18 -7.69 0.76
CA GLN A 93 -10.64 -7.92 0.76
C GLN A 93 -11.13 -8.56 2.07
N LYS A 94 -10.38 -9.53 2.61
CA LYS A 94 -10.70 -10.18 3.89
C LYS A 94 -10.66 -9.22 5.08
N LYS A 95 -9.81 -8.20 5.03
CA LYS A 95 -9.66 -7.21 6.11
C LYS A 95 -10.56 -6.00 5.96
N ASN A 96 -10.91 -5.65 4.73
CA ASN A 96 -11.70 -4.48 4.43
C ASN A 96 -12.94 -4.86 3.58
N PRO A 97 -14.12 -5.03 4.23
CA PRO A 97 -15.36 -5.36 3.53
C PRO A 97 -15.76 -4.32 2.47
N TYR A 98 -15.53 -3.02 2.72
CA TYR A 98 -15.84 -1.98 1.74
C TYR A 98 -14.99 -2.11 0.47
N TYR A 99 -13.71 -2.45 0.63
CA TYR A 99 -12.84 -2.76 -0.51
C TYR A 99 -13.36 -3.97 -1.32
N ALA A 100 -13.82 -5.01 -0.64
CA ALA A 100 -14.42 -6.18 -1.27
C ALA A 100 -15.71 -5.83 -2.04
N ASP A 101 -16.61 -5.04 -1.43
CA ASP A 101 -17.87 -4.60 -2.06
C ASP A 101 -17.61 -3.78 -3.33
N LEU A 102 -16.56 -2.96 -3.35
CA LEU A 102 -16.17 -2.17 -4.53
C LEU A 102 -15.66 -3.04 -5.68
N LEU A 103 -14.96 -4.14 -5.38
CA LEU A 103 -14.52 -5.12 -6.38
C LEU A 103 -15.72 -5.91 -6.93
N GLU A 104 -16.60 -6.40 -6.06
CA GLU A 104 -17.82 -7.12 -6.46
C GLU A 104 -18.74 -6.23 -7.31
N GLY A 105 -18.83 -4.94 -6.96
CA GLY A 105 -19.58 -3.94 -7.71
C GLY A 105 -18.96 -3.49 -9.03
N ASN A 106 -17.79 -4.02 -9.42
CA ASN A 106 -17.00 -3.55 -10.58
C ASN A 106 -16.70 -2.04 -10.54
N ILE A 107 -16.57 -1.47 -9.33
CA ILE A 107 -16.14 -0.09 -9.12
C ILE A 107 -14.61 -0.03 -9.06
N LEU A 108 -14.00 -1.07 -8.51
CA LEU A 108 -12.56 -1.31 -8.54
C LEU A 108 -12.24 -2.55 -9.34
N GLN A 109 -11.00 -2.62 -9.84
CA GLN A 109 -10.36 -3.86 -10.24
C GLN A 109 -9.27 -4.24 -9.24
N THR A 110 -8.74 -5.46 -9.40
CA THR A 110 -7.61 -6.00 -8.63
C THR A 110 -6.46 -5.00 -8.54
N LEU A 111 -5.80 -4.95 -7.39
CA LEU A 111 -4.62 -4.12 -7.20
C LEU A 111 -3.54 -4.40 -8.25
N LYS A 112 -2.69 -3.40 -8.51
CA LYS A 112 -1.53 -3.52 -9.41
C LYS A 112 -0.24 -3.25 -8.67
N ILE A 113 0.84 -3.90 -9.08
CA ILE A 113 2.18 -3.66 -8.55
C ILE A 113 3.02 -2.94 -9.61
N SER A 114 3.59 -1.81 -9.21
CA SER A 114 4.60 -1.06 -9.97
C SER A 114 5.95 -1.26 -9.27
N MET A 115 6.87 -1.92 -9.95
CA MET A 115 8.18 -2.26 -9.39
C MET A 115 9.10 -1.05 -9.40
N VAL A 116 9.55 -0.65 -8.22
CA VAL A 116 10.54 0.42 -8.03
C VAL A 116 11.94 -0.18 -8.17
N GLU A 117 12.81 0.51 -8.89
CA GLU A 117 14.22 0.13 -9.06
C GLU A 117 14.94 0.02 -7.69
N GLU A 118 16.03 -0.75 -7.63
CA GLU A 118 16.85 -0.85 -6.42
C GLU A 118 17.36 0.53 -6.01
N GLY A 119 17.07 0.93 -4.76
CA GLY A 119 17.36 2.27 -4.26
C GLY A 119 16.47 3.39 -4.82
N GLY A 120 15.42 3.08 -5.59
CA GLY A 120 14.52 4.06 -6.19
C GLY A 120 13.81 4.93 -5.15
N PHE A 121 13.36 4.35 -4.03
CA PHE A 121 12.79 5.13 -2.93
C PHE A 121 13.83 6.06 -2.27
N ASN A 122 15.08 5.63 -2.16
CA ASN A 122 16.16 6.48 -1.64
C ASN A 122 16.49 7.62 -2.60
N ALA A 123 16.55 7.34 -3.91
CA ALA A 123 16.77 8.34 -4.94
C ALA A 123 15.63 9.38 -4.98
N PHE A 124 14.39 8.92 -4.88
CA PHE A 124 13.20 9.75 -4.74
C PHE A 124 13.26 10.66 -3.50
N MET A 125 13.58 10.11 -2.32
CA MET A 125 13.69 10.93 -1.11
C MET A 125 14.84 11.94 -1.19
N LYS A 126 15.91 11.61 -1.91
CA LYS A 126 17.03 12.51 -2.20
C LYS A 126 16.63 13.64 -3.15
N SER A 127 15.86 13.37 -4.21
CA SER A 127 15.41 14.40 -5.16
C SER A 127 14.55 15.46 -4.47
N ARG A 128 13.78 15.07 -3.45
CA ARG A 128 12.97 15.98 -2.63
C ARG A 128 13.75 16.74 -1.55
N GLY A 129 15.06 16.55 -1.44
CA GLY A 129 15.86 17.09 -0.34
C GLY A 129 15.49 16.52 1.03
N LYS A 130 14.83 15.36 1.06
CA LYS A 130 14.25 14.73 2.26
C LYS A 130 15.03 13.49 2.73
N LEU A 131 16.17 13.18 2.12
CA LEU A 131 17.00 12.04 2.50
C LEU A 131 17.52 12.18 3.94
N GLY A 132 17.06 11.31 4.84
CA GLY A 132 17.48 11.28 6.25
C GLY A 132 16.40 10.74 7.19
N LYS A 133 16.75 10.49 8.46
CA LYS A 133 15.91 9.79 9.46
C LYS A 133 14.61 10.52 9.87
N GLN A 134 14.39 11.75 9.41
CA GLN A 134 13.22 12.56 9.79
C GLN A 134 12.05 12.45 8.82
N ASN A 135 12.28 12.07 7.56
CA ASN A 135 11.21 11.93 6.56
C ASN A 135 10.97 10.45 6.28
N LYS A 136 9.76 9.98 6.55
CA LYS A 136 9.31 8.62 6.25
C LYS A 136 8.43 8.63 5.01
N ILE A 137 8.56 7.59 4.20
CA ILE A 137 7.62 7.32 3.11
C ILE A 137 6.31 6.84 3.75
N PRO A 138 5.16 7.48 3.44
CA PRO A 138 3.87 7.01 3.90
C PRO A 138 3.56 5.65 3.28
N ARG A 139 3.02 4.72 4.08
CA ARG A 139 2.59 3.39 3.61
C ARG A 139 1.45 3.46 2.60
N LEU A 140 0.67 4.53 2.65
CA LEU A 140 -0.41 4.81 1.72
C LEU A 140 -0.69 6.31 1.63
N SER A 141 -1.24 6.75 0.50
CA SER A 141 -1.69 8.12 0.25
C SER A 141 -3.14 8.15 -0.26
N ASN A 142 -3.82 9.29 -0.09
CA ASN A 142 -5.11 9.56 -0.75
C ASN A 142 -4.95 10.21 -2.13
N ASP A 143 -3.74 10.63 -2.46
CA ASP A 143 -3.40 11.29 -3.72
C ASP A 143 -2.25 10.55 -4.41
N ARG A 144 -1.99 10.95 -5.65
CA ARG A 144 -0.90 10.41 -6.46
C ARG A 144 0.35 11.28 -6.50
N ILE A 145 0.43 12.36 -5.73
CA ILE A 145 1.55 13.32 -5.84
C ILE A 145 2.90 12.60 -5.65
N MET A 146 2.99 11.74 -4.62
CA MET A 146 4.19 10.94 -4.39
C MET A 146 4.35 9.80 -5.40
N ALA A 147 3.25 9.14 -5.79
CA ALA A 147 3.28 8.03 -6.74
C ALA A 147 3.74 8.48 -8.13
N ASP A 148 3.28 9.63 -8.59
CA ASP A 148 3.63 10.20 -9.88
C ASP A 148 5.10 10.65 -9.89
N GLU A 149 5.60 11.24 -8.81
CA GLU A 149 7.04 11.53 -8.67
C GLU A 149 7.89 10.24 -8.60
N LEU A 150 7.38 9.19 -7.95
CA LEU A 150 8.06 7.90 -7.84
C LEU A 150 8.06 7.11 -9.16
N SER A 151 7.12 7.42 -10.07
CA SER A 151 7.00 6.74 -11.37
C SER A 151 8.25 6.87 -12.25
N GLU A 152 9.07 7.90 -12.03
CA GLU A 152 10.36 8.09 -12.71
C GLU A 152 11.43 7.07 -12.32
N PHE A 153 11.23 6.37 -11.20
CA PHE A 153 12.15 5.38 -10.61
C PHE A 153 11.61 3.94 -10.72
N LEU A 154 10.68 3.70 -11.64
CA LEU A 154 10.16 2.37 -11.93
C LEU A 154 11.10 1.62 -12.86
N VAL A 155 11.16 0.30 -12.68
CA VAL A 155 11.86 -0.61 -13.60
C VAL A 155 11.26 -0.47 -15.00
N LYS A 156 12.10 -0.18 -15.99
CA LYS A 156 11.70 -0.03 -17.40
C LYS A 156 11.60 -1.36 -18.14
#